data_AF-A0A0G0PCZ9-F1
#
_entry.id   AF-A0A0G0PCZ9-F1
#
_cell.length_a   1.000
_cell.length_b   1.000
_cell.length_c   1.000
_cell.angle_alpha   90.00
_cell.angle_beta   90.00
_cell.angle_gamma   90.00
#
_symmetry.space_group_name_H-M   'P 1'
#
loop_
_entity.id
_entity.type
_entity.pdbx_description
1 polymer ?
#
loop_
_entity_poly.entity_id
_entity_poly.type
_entity_poly.pdbx_seq_one_letter_code
_entity_poly.pdbx_strand_id
1 'polypeptide(L)'
;MKNNTITKFEFNLARYIVANEEGSELILEIDYKNKTFKVSVLSGAKEPLFMNDVERIAKGLIERKHGENFAWKFQKGKIDN
;
A
#
# COMPACT_ATOMS: atom_id res chain seq x y z
N MET A 1 5.42 -34.56 12.33
CA MET A 1 5.76 -33.22 11.79
C MET A 1 4.70 -32.24 12.27
N LYS A 2 5.09 -31.07 12.80
CA LYS A 2 4.14 -29.99 13.09
C LYS A 2 4.01 -29.13 11.83
N ASN A 3 2.80 -29.04 11.28
CA ASN A 3 2.52 -28.17 10.15
C ASN A 3 2.29 -26.75 10.67
N ASN A 4 3.13 -25.81 10.24
CA ASN A 4 2.90 -24.39 10.51
C ASN A 4 2.04 -23.84 9.37
N THR A 5 0.84 -23.37 9.70
CA THR A 5 -0.10 -22.76 8.75
C THR A 5 -0.20 -21.27 9.02
N ILE A 6 -0.06 -20.44 7.99
CA ILE A 6 -0.31 -19.01 8.09
C ILE A 6 -1.82 -18.80 8.26
N THR A 7 -2.24 -18.27 9.40
CA THR A 7 -3.66 -18.06 9.72
C THR A 7 -4.14 -16.64 9.39
N LYS A 8 -3.22 -15.67 9.33
CA LYS A 8 -3.53 -14.27 9.05
C LYS A 8 -2.33 -13.57 8.41
N PHE A 9 -2.62 -12.70 7.44
CA PHE A 9 -1.68 -11.73 6.91
C PHE A 9 -2.18 -10.34 7.28
N GLU A 10 -1.31 -9.53 7.86
CA GLU A 10 -1.60 -8.12 8.17
C GLU A 10 -0.56 -7.25 7.48
N PHE A 11 -1.03 -6.13 6.93
CA PHE A 11 -0.17 -5.12 6.33
C PHE A 11 -0.69 -3.77 6.79
N ASN A 12 0.01 -3.17 7.75
CA ASN A 12 -0.45 -1.94 8.41
C ASN A 12 0.23 -0.69 7.84
N LEU A 13 1.48 -0.83 7.38
CA LEU A 13 2.29 0.26 6.87
C LEU A 13 2.83 -0.08 5.48
N ALA A 14 2.68 0.84 4.53
CA ALA A 14 3.41 0.82 3.27
C ALA A 14 4.33 2.02 3.16
N ARG A 15 5.41 1.83 2.41
CA ARG A 15 6.29 2.89 1.95
C ARG A 15 6.47 2.79 0.44
N TYR A 16 6.17 3.86 -0.27
CA TYR A 16 6.32 4.00 -1.71
C TYR A 16 7.32 5.11 -2.01
N ILE A 17 8.08 4.96 -3.08
CA ILE A 17 8.88 6.03 -3.68
C ILE A 17 8.15 6.42 -4.97
N VAL A 18 7.82 7.69 -5.10
CA VAL A 18 7.13 8.25 -6.27
C VAL A 18 8.07 9.25 -6.93
N ALA A 19 8.31 9.10 -8.22
CA ALA A 19 9.16 9.99 -9.01
C ALA A 19 8.35 10.65 -10.13
N ASN A 20 8.68 11.89 -10.49
CA ASN A 20 8.17 12.54 -11.70
C ASN A 20 9.25 12.60 -12.80
N GLU A 21 8.86 13.01 -14.01
CA GLU A 21 9.76 13.10 -15.17
C GLU A 21 10.82 14.21 -15.02
N GLU A 22 10.60 15.16 -14.11
CA GLU A 22 11.52 16.25 -13.80
C GLU A 22 12.61 15.87 -12.78
N GLY A 23 12.62 14.62 -12.29
CA GLY A 23 13.62 14.10 -11.37
C GLY A 23 13.37 14.42 -9.89
N SER A 24 12.15 14.82 -9.53
CA SER A 24 11.74 14.95 -8.12
C SER A 24 11.24 13.61 -7.58
N GLU A 25 11.67 13.25 -6.38
CA GLU A 25 11.28 12.01 -5.71
C GLU A 25 10.66 12.30 -4.34
N LEU A 26 9.56 11.62 -4.06
CA LEU A 26 8.82 11.69 -2.81
C LEU A 26 8.73 10.31 -2.18
N ILE A 27 8.87 10.25 -0.86
CA ILE A 27 8.49 9.10 -0.04
C ILE A 27 7.04 9.30 0.39
N LEU A 28 6.19 8.34 0.05
CA LEU A 28 4.81 8.24 0.52
C LEU A 28 4.72 7.07 1.52
N GLU A 29 4.45 7.39 2.78
CA GLU A 29 4.18 6.41 3.83
C GLU A 29 2.66 6.35 4.06
N ILE A 30 2.07 5.15 3.99
CA ILE A 30 0.65 4.92 4.26
C ILE A 30 0.52 4.12 5.54
N ASP A 31 -0.29 4.62 6.48
CA ASP A 31 -0.78 3.87 7.63
C ASP A 31 -2.25 3.51 7.38
N TYR A 32 -2.46 2.27 6.95
CA TYR A 32 -3.79 1.77 6.62
C TYR A 32 -4.64 1.53 7.85
N LYS A 33 -4.01 1.26 9.00
CA LYS A 33 -4.71 1.04 10.26
C LYS A 33 -5.32 2.36 10.76
N ASN A 34 -4.54 3.43 10.73
CA ASN A 34 -4.95 4.75 11.17
C ASN A 34 -5.57 5.60 10.05
N LYS A 35 -5.56 5.10 8.80
CA LYS A 35 -6.04 5.80 7.59
C LYS A 35 -5.34 7.15 7.40
N THR A 36 -4.05 7.20 7.68
CA THR A 36 -3.23 8.39 7.53
C THR A 36 -2.14 8.15 6.50
N PHE A 37 -1.58 9.23 5.98
CA PHE A 37 -0.40 9.16 5.15
C PHE A 37 0.57 10.30 5.48
N LYS A 38 1.83 10.11 5.12
CA LYS A 38 2.88 11.13 5.23
C LYS A 38 3.65 11.17 3.91
N VAL A 39 3.93 12.38 3.45
CA VAL A 39 4.77 12.62 2.26
C VAL A 39 6.04 13.34 2.71
N SER A 40 7.19 12.87 2.25
CA SER A 40 8.49 13.50 2.50
C SER A 40 9.26 13.61 1.20
N VAL A 41 9.97 14.72 0.99
CA VAL A 41 10.84 14.89 -0.18
C VAL A 41 12.08 14.04 0.02
N LEU A 42 12.38 13.19 -0.97
CA LEU A 42 13.62 12.42 -1.02
C LEU A 42 14.68 13.17 -1.82
N SER A 43 14.31 13.68 -3.00
CA SER A 43 15.18 14.44 -3.89
C SER A 43 14.37 15.38 -4.78
N GLY A 44 15.03 16.40 -5.36
CA GLY A 44 14.39 17.38 -6.24
C GLY A 44 13.55 18.44 -5.52
N ALA A 45 12.66 19.08 -6.26
CA ALA A 45 11.85 20.20 -5.78
C ALA A 45 10.46 19.72 -5.33
N LYS A 46 9.91 20.39 -4.30
CA LYS A 46 8.52 20.17 -3.89
C LYS A 46 7.58 20.93 -4.82
N GLU A 47 7.24 20.30 -5.93
CA GLU A 47 6.30 20.88 -6.90
C GLU A 47 4.84 20.69 -6.43
N PRO A 48 4.01 21.75 -6.40
CA PRO A 48 2.65 21.65 -5.88
C PRO A 48 1.74 20.67 -6.64
N LEU A 49 1.84 20.61 -7.97
CA LEU A 49 1.03 19.69 -8.78
C LEU A 49 1.41 18.24 -8.50
N PHE A 50 2.71 17.94 -8.44
CA PHE A 50 3.21 16.63 -8.10
C PHE A 50 2.77 16.18 -6.69
N MET A 51 2.84 17.08 -5.71
CA MET A 51 2.34 16.81 -4.35
C MET A 51 0.83 16.47 -4.35
N ASN A 52 0.02 17.22 -5.09
CA ASN A 52 -1.42 16.95 -5.19
C ASN A 52 -1.71 15.56 -5.78
N ASP A 53 -0.93 15.14 -6.78
CA ASP A 53 -1.05 13.81 -7.35
C ASP A 53 -0.67 12.71 -6.36
N VAL A 54 0.42 12.89 -5.61
CA VAL A 54 0.81 11.94 -4.55
C VAL A 54 -0.25 11.86 -3.46
N GLU A 55 -0.86 12.97 -3.05
CA GLU A 55 -1.97 12.97 -2.09
C GLU A 55 -3.21 12.23 -2.62
N ARG A 56 -3.54 12.41 -3.91
CA ARG A 56 -4.63 11.69 -4.56
C ARG A 56 -4.39 10.19 -4.60
N ILE A 57 -3.15 9.77 -4.91
CA ILE A 57 -2.73 8.36 -4.85
C ILE A 57 -2.87 7.85 -3.42
N ALA A 58 -2.40 8.60 -2.42
CA ALA A 58 -2.46 8.20 -1.01
C ALA A 58 -3.90 7.97 -0.53
N LYS A 59 -4.82 8.87 -0.86
CA LYS A 59 -6.26 8.72 -0.58
C LYS A 59 -6.81 7.45 -1.23
N GLY A 60 -6.51 7.24 -2.51
CA GLY A 60 -6.91 6.03 -3.22
C GLY A 60 -6.36 4.75 -2.60
N LEU A 61 -5.12 4.76 -2.11
CA LEU A 61 -4.52 3.62 -1.41
C LEU A 61 -5.21 3.34 -0.08
N ILE A 62 -5.47 4.36 0.73
CA ILE A 62 -6.18 4.23 2.02
C ILE A 62 -7.62 3.70 1.81
N GLU A 63 -8.30 4.16 0.75
CA GLU A 63 -9.67 3.77 0.41
C GLU A 63 -9.77 2.36 -0.18
N ARG A 64 -8.74 1.92 -0.91
CA ARG A 64 -8.58 0.52 -1.35
C ARG A 64 -8.37 -0.33 -0.11
N LYS A 65 -9.49 -0.70 0.51
CA LYS A 65 -9.56 -1.57 1.68
C LYS A 65 -8.56 -2.73 1.51
N HIS A 66 -7.88 -3.05 2.61
CA HIS A 66 -7.24 -4.32 2.95
C HIS A 66 -8.20 -5.54 2.86
N GLY A 67 -9.03 -5.61 1.82
CA GLY A 67 -10.22 -6.43 1.73
C GLY A 67 -10.13 -7.56 0.72
N GLU A 68 -9.13 -7.61 -0.15
CA GLU A 68 -8.81 -8.86 -0.84
C GLU A 68 -7.89 -9.68 0.07
N ASN A 69 -8.49 -10.27 1.10
CA ASN A 69 -7.93 -11.39 1.83
C ASN A 69 -7.47 -12.44 0.80
N PHE A 70 -6.18 -12.46 0.49
CA PHE A 70 -5.56 -13.51 -0.34
C PHE A 70 -5.91 -14.92 0.19
N ALA A 71 -6.20 -15.06 1.48
CA ALA A 71 -6.61 -16.31 2.12
C ALA A 71 -7.98 -16.85 1.67
N TRP A 72 -8.91 -16.00 1.17
CA TRP A 72 -10.23 -16.49 0.73
C TRP A 72 -10.20 -17.21 -0.62
N LYS A 73 -9.17 -16.97 -1.46
CA LYS A 73 -9.03 -17.69 -2.73
C LYS A 73 -8.54 -19.14 -2.55
N PHE A 74 -7.98 -19.51 -1.39
CA PHE A 74 -7.50 -20.86 -1.12
C PHE A 74 -8.51 -21.79 -0.45
N GLN A 75 -9.68 -21.31 0.01
CA GLN A 75 -10.72 -22.17 0.60
C GLN A 75 -11.73 -22.75 -0.41
N LYS A 76 -11.73 -22.29 -1.67
CA LYS A 76 -12.62 -22.82 -2.73
C LYS A 76 -11.97 -23.85 -3.65
N GLY A 77 -10.79 -24.37 -3.29
CA GLY A 77 -10.23 -25.57 -3.88
C GLY A 77 -10.70 -26.82 -3.12
N LYS A 78 -12.02 -27.04 -3.00
CA LYS A 78 -12.49 -28.43 -2.86
C LYS A 78 -12.23 -29.07 -4.21
N ILE A 79 -11.16 -29.84 -4.29
CA ILE A 79 -11.02 -30.87 -5.30
C ILE A 79 -12.07 -31.91 -4.89
N ASP A 80 -13.24 -31.82 -5.50
CA ASP A 80 -14.18 -32.94 -5.48
C ASP A 80 -13.48 -34.13 -6.15
N ASN A 81 -13.57 -35.29 -5.48
CA ASN A 81 -12.98 -36.58 -5.85
C ASN A 81 -13.15 -36.94 -7.32
#